data_AF-A0A7Y9RLE0-F1
#
_entry.id   AF-A0A7Y9RLE0-F1
#
_cell.length_a   1.000
_cell.length_b   1.000
_cell.length_c   1.000
_cell.angle_alpha   90.00
_cell.angle_beta   90.00
_cell.angle_gamma   90.00
#
_symmetry.space_group_name_H-M   'P 1'
#
loop_
_entity.id
_entity.type
_entity.pdbx_description
1 polymer ?
#
loop_
_entity_poly.entity_id
_entity_poly.type
_entity_poly.pdbx_seq_one_letter_code
_entity_poly.pdbx_strand_id
1 'polypeptide(L)'
;MSDSKEFATSIDEPLKAARRSLSGRQVHAIVARRLRKLEKLSFLESFAMFMGKAQLVELGLKNLLMRKYGFDEERIKRWTLGRVVKELGERGLRQDFIHLMEELKGSRNYIAHEMLANDALMRRLAGAGANRIAWKSLRRGLYLVEESIVVHDFLFGGE
;
A
#
# COMPACT_ATOMS: atom_id res chain seq x y z
N MET A 1 38.78 -39.98 34.21
CA MET A 1 38.79 -38.54 34.52
C MET A 1 38.29 -37.84 33.26
N SER A 2 36.98 -37.58 33.19
CA SER A 2 36.35 -36.28 33.53
C SER A 2 36.85 -35.15 32.63
N ASP A 3 36.04 -34.25 32.09
CA ASP A 3 34.60 -34.05 32.04
C ASP A 3 34.40 -32.84 31.11
N SER A 4 33.35 -32.88 30.30
CA SER A 4 32.37 -31.81 30.06
C SER A 4 32.82 -30.33 29.91
N LYS A 5 32.58 -29.76 28.72
CA LYS A 5 31.86 -28.49 28.44
C LYS A 5 31.97 -28.19 26.93
N GLU A 6 31.04 -28.58 26.07
CA GLU A 6 29.67 -28.06 25.85
C GLU A 6 29.57 -26.54 25.59
N PHE A 7 28.91 -26.25 24.45
CA PHE A 7 28.15 -25.04 24.09
C PHE A 7 28.89 -23.72 23.83
N ALA A 8 29.18 -23.46 22.54
CA ALA A 8 29.14 -22.11 21.99
C ALA A 8 28.79 -22.10 20.48
N THR A 9 27.75 -22.83 20.10
CA THR A 9 27.09 -22.68 18.80
C THR A 9 25.60 -22.57 19.05
N SER A 10 25.03 -21.36 19.03
CA SER A 10 23.63 -21.07 18.62
C SER A 10 23.04 -19.72 19.07
N ILE A 11 23.77 -18.79 19.70
CA ILE A 11 23.09 -17.64 20.35
C ILE A 11 23.14 -16.31 19.57
N ASP A 12 23.99 -16.15 18.55
CA ASP A 12 24.12 -14.85 17.85
C ASP A 12 23.25 -14.66 16.60
N GLU A 13 22.71 -15.74 16.02
CA GLU A 13 21.79 -15.66 14.87
C GLU A 13 20.30 -15.38 15.22
N PRO A 14 19.74 -15.79 16.38
CA PRO A 14 18.32 -15.54 16.69
C PRO A 14 18.02 -14.08 17.06
N LEU A 15 19.03 -13.30 17.46
CA LEU A 15 18.87 -11.93 17.96
C LEU A 15 18.87 -10.86 16.87
N LYS A 16 19.31 -11.16 15.64
CA LYS A 16 19.27 -10.21 14.52
C LYS A 16 17.87 -10.07 13.91
N ALA A 17 17.02 -11.07 14.12
CA ALA A 17 15.59 -11.03 13.90
C ALA A 17 14.82 -10.40 15.08
N ALA A 18 15.49 -9.63 15.94
CA ALA A 18 14.87 -8.82 16.99
C ALA A 18 13.79 -7.91 16.37
N ARG A 19 12.54 -8.39 16.47
CA ARG A 19 11.28 -7.67 16.38
C ARG A 19 11.35 -6.38 15.55
N ARG A 20 11.47 -6.54 14.23
CA ARG A 20 11.00 -5.49 13.32
C ARG A 20 9.56 -5.18 13.72
N SER A 21 9.36 -4.01 14.32
CA SER A 21 8.04 -3.51 14.71
C SER A 21 7.92 -2.12 14.13
N LEU A 22 6.76 -1.85 13.52
CA LEU A 22 6.44 -0.56 12.96
C LEU A 22 5.17 -0.08 13.65
N SER A 23 5.34 0.88 14.56
CA SER A 23 4.21 1.48 15.26
C SER A 23 3.42 2.40 14.33
N GLY A 24 2.12 2.57 14.60
CA GLY A 24 1.27 3.50 13.84
C GLY A 24 1.81 4.94 13.83
N ARG A 25 2.48 5.38 14.91
CA ARG A 25 3.13 6.71 14.94
C ARG A 25 4.29 6.80 13.95
N GLN A 26 5.09 5.74 13.81
CA GLN A 26 6.17 5.70 12.83
C GLN A 26 5.63 5.69 11.41
N VAL A 27 4.59 4.89 11.14
CA VAL A 27 3.88 4.89 9.83
C VAL A 27 3.44 6.31 9.50
N HIS A 28 2.69 6.95 10.40
CA HIS A 28 2.17 8.28 10.19
C HIS A 28 3.28 9.31 9.94
N ALA A 29 4.37 9.28 10.71
CA ALA A 29 5.49 10.20 10.51
C ALA A 29 6.17 10.03 9.14
N ILE A 30 6.33 8.77 8.68
CA ILE A 30 6.89 8.48 7.36
C ILE A 30 5.95 8.98 6.26
N VAL A 31 4.66 8.65 6.36
CA VAL A 31 3.64 9.07 5.39
C VAL A 31 3.55 10.59 5.31
N ALA A 32 3.42 11.28 6.45
CA ALA A 32 3.38 12.75 6.51
C ALA A 32 4.61 13.38 5.84
N ARG A 33 5.81 12.83 6.09
CA ARG A 33 7.04 13.30 5.45
C ARG A 33 7.01 13.11 3.92
N ARG A 34 6.48 12.00 3.43
CA ARG A 34 6.34 11.74 1.99
C ARG A 34 5.30 12.67 1.35
N LEU A 35 4.16 12.88 2.01
CA LEU A 35 3.09 13.75 1.53
C LEU A 35 3.46 15.23 1.45
N ARG A 36 4.35 15.74 2.32
CA ARG A 36 4.86 17.13 2.21
C ARG A 36 5.44 17.46 0.84
N LYS A 37 6.02 16.47 0.16
CA LYS A 37 6.57 16.65 -1.20
C LYS A 37 5.47 16.87 -2.25
N LEU A 38 4.24 16.46 -1.96
CA LEU A 38 3.09 16.52 -2.86
C LEU A 38 2.23 17.77 -2.64
N GLU A 39 2.46 18.55 -1.58
CA GLU A 39 1.64 19.72 -1.22
C GLU A 39 1.61 20.82 -2.28
N LYS A 40 2.63 20.87 -3.15
CA LYS A 40 2.75 21.86 -4.23
C LYS A 40 2.09 21.42 -5.53
N LEU A 41 1.61 20.18 -5.60
CA LEU A 41 1.02 19.63 -6.82
C LEU A 41 -0.40 20.15 -7.01
N SER A 42 -0.76 20.41 -8.26
CA SER A 42 -2.15 20.64 -8.67
C SER A 42 -3.02 19.42 -8.38
N PHE A 43 -4.34 19.58 -8.52
CA PHE A 43 -5.28 18.47 -8.34
C PHE A 43 -4.97 17.31 -9.30
N LEU A 44 -4.75 17.63 -10.57
CA LEU A 44 -4.49 16.63 -11.60
C LEU A 44 -3.17 15.88 -11.37
N GLU A 45 -2.11 16.59 -11.00
CA GLU A 45 -0.82 15.98 -10.65
C GLU A 45 -0.93 15.12 -9.39
N SER A 46 -1.66 15.59 -8.36
CA SER A 46 -1.95 14.83 -7.15
C SER A 46 -2.75 13.56 -7.46
N PHE A 47 -3.72 13.65 -8.36
CA PHE A 47 -4.50 12.51 -8.83
C PHE A 47 -3.65 11.51 -9.60
N ALA A 48 -2.83 11.98 -10.54
CA ALA A 48 -1.91 11.12 -11.30
C ALA A 48 -0.94 10.41 -10.35
N MET A 49 -0.42 11.11 -9.34
CA MET A 49 0.44 10.53 -8.32
C MET A 49 -0.27 9.44 -7.52
N PHE A 50 -1.51 9.70 -7.09
CA PHE A 50 -2.33 8.70 -6.40
C PHE A 50 -2.54 7.45 -7.26
N MET A 51 -3.00 7.62 -8.51
CA MET A 51 -3.29 6.50 -9.42
C MET A 51 -2.03 5.68 -9.74
N GLY A 52 -0.91 6.37 -10.01
CA GLY A 52 0.37 5.71 -10.28
C GLY A 52 0.87 4.90 -9.08
N LYS A 53 0.80 5.47 -7.87
CA LYS A 53 1.18 4.77 -6.64
C LYS A 53 0.27 3.57 -6.35
N ALA A 54 -1.04 3.69 -6.57
CA ALA A 54 -1.96 2.57 -6.37
C ALA A 54 -1.67 1.43 -7.36
N GLN A 55 -1.26 1.76 -8.59
CA GLN A 55 -0.82 0.77 -9.57
C GLN A 55 0.49 0.08 -9.16
N LEU A 56 1.44 0.82 -8.57
CA LEU A 56 2.68 0.23 -8.03
C LEU A 56 2.40 -0.73 -6.87
N VAL A 57 1.44 -0.39 -5.98
CA VAL A 57 0.99 -1.31 -4.92
C VAL A 57 0.39 -2.58 -5.52
N GLU A 58 -0.49 -2.46 -6.52
CA GLU A 58 -1.06 -3.63 -7.22
C GLU A 58 0.03 -4.52 -7.80
N LEU A 59 1.05 -3.94 -8.44
CA LEU A 59 2.19 -4.67 -8.98
C LEU A 59 3.01 -5.36 -7.87
N GLY A 60 3.25 -4.68 -6.76
CA GLY A 60 3.94 -5.26 -5.59
C GLY A 60 3.20 -6.49 -5.05
N LEU A 61 1.87 -6.41 -4.94
CA LEU A 61 1.05 -7.55 -4.51
C LEU A 61 1.02 -8.71 -5.52
N LYS A 62 1.04 -8.42 -6.83
CA LYS A 62 1.20 -9.45 -7.87
C LYS A 62 2.56 -10.15 -7.73
N ASN A 63 3.63 -9.38 -7.53
CA ASN A 63 4.95 -9.94 -7.28
C ASN A 63 4.98 -10.81 -6.03
N LEU A 64 4.26 -10.43 -4.97
CA LEU A 64 4.10 -11.26 -3.78
C LEU A 64 3.42 -12.60 -4.10
N LEU A 65 2.34 -12.61 -4.90
CA LEU A 65 1.70 -13.85 -5.36
C LEU A 65 2.67 -14.74 -6.16
N MET A 66 3.49 -14.16 -7.02
CA MET A 66 4.48 -14.91 -7.80
C MET A 66 5.55 -15.53 -6.90
N ARG A 67 6.22 -14.71 -6.08
CA ARG A 67 7.40 -15.12 -5.31
C ARG A 67 7.04 -16.03 -4.13
N LYS A 68 5.97 -15.71 -3.40
CA LYS A 68 5.60 -16.42 -2.17
C LYS A 68 4.65 -17.57 -2.41
N TYR A 69 3.79 -17.47 -3.42
CA TYR A 69 2.72 -18.44 -3.65
C TYR A 69 2.82 -19.15 -5.02
N GLY A 70 3.87 -18.90 -5.80
CA GLY A 70 4.17 -19.63 -7.04
C GLY A 70 3.17 -19.38 -8.17
N PHE A 71 2.50 -18.23 -8.18
CA PHE A 71 1.59 -17.90 -9.27
C PHE A 71 2.36 -17.59 -10.56
N ASP A 72 1.85 -18.13 -11.66
CA ASP A 72 2.32 -17.78 -13.01
C ASP A 72 2.05 -16.32 -13.34
N GLU A 73 3.04 -15.64 -13.93
CA GLU A 73 2.96 -14.22 -14.27
C GLU A 73 1.84 -13.93 -15.26
N GLU A 74 1.76 -14.70 -16.34
CA GLU A 74 0.77 -14.48 -17.41
C GLU A 74 -0.66 -14.67 -16.90
N ARG A 75 -0.86 -15.61 -15.96
CA ARG A 75 -2.14 -15.80 -15.27
C ARG A 75 -2.56 -14.55 -14.50
N ILE A 76 -1.67 -13.91 -13.74
CA ILE A 76 -2.01 -12.84 -12.81
C ILE A 76 -1.85 -11.43 -13.38
N LYS A 77 -1.16 -11.29 -14.53
CA LYS A 77 -0.88 -10.01 -15.20
C LYS A 77 -2.11 -9.13 -15.35
N ARG A 78 -3.23 -9.73 -15.79
CA ARG A 78 -4.52 -9.04 -16.03
C ARG A 78 -5.40 -8.89 -14.78
N TRP A 79 -4.96 -9.39 -13.62
CA TRP A 79 -5.76 -9.29 -12.42
C TRP A 79 -5.82 -7.85 -11.92
N THR A 80 -6.97 -7.44 -11.41
CA THR A 80 -7.12 -6.14 -10.76
C THR A 80 -6.65 -6.22 -9.32
N LEU A 81 -6.36 -5.06 -8.70
CA LEU A 81 -6.06 -4.97 -7.27
C LEU A 81 -7.07 -5.75 -6.41
N GLY A 82 -8.38 -5.62 -6.68
CA GLY A 82 -9.40 -6.34 -5.91
C GLY A 82 -9.29 -7.87 -6.02
N ARG A 83 -8.94 -8.41 -7.20
CA ARG A 83 -8.73 -9.86 -7.37
C ARG A 83 -7.47 -10.32 -6.65
N VAL A 84 -6.39 -9.55 -6.73
CA VAL A 84 -5.12 -9.84 -6.06
C VAL A 84 -5.29 -9.85 -4.53
N VAL A 85 -5.98 -8.84 -3.98
CA VAL A 85 -6.25 -8.75 -2.53
C VAL A 85 -7.11 -9.92 -2.05
N LYS A 86 -8.15 -10.29 -2.81
CA LYS A 86 -8.97 -11.46 -2.50
C LYS A 86 -8.13 -12.73 -2.42
N GLU A 87 -7.32 -13.01 -3.44
CA GLU A 87 -6.47 -14.21 -3.46
C GLU A 87 -5.48 -14.20 -2.29
N LEU A 88 -4.80 -13.08 -2.02
CA LEU A 88 -3.87 -12.97 -0.88
C LEU A 88 -4.57 -13.23 0.46
N GLY A 89 -5.82 -12.78 0.62
CA GLY A 89 -6.65 -13.07 1.79
C GLY A 89 -6.97 -14.57 1.93
N GLU A 90 -7.36 -15.23 0.84
CA GLU A 90 -7.63 -16.68 0.79
C GLU A 90 -6.37 -17.51 1.10
N ARG A 91 -5.18 -16.97 0.81
CA ARG A 91 -3.87 -17.58 1.12
C ARG A 91 -3.37 -17.28 2.54
N GLY A 92 -4.20 -16.68 3.39
CA GLY A 92 -3.89 -16.46 4.80
C GLY A 92 -2.93 -15.30 5.07
N LEU A 93 -2.82 -14.33 4.17
CA LEU A 93 -2.08 -13.10 4.47
C LEU A 93 -2.75 -12.36 5.65
N ARG A 94 -1.94 -11.67 6.46
CA ARG A 94 -2.40 -10.97 7.68
C ARG A 94 -3.59 -10.04 7.38
N GLN A 95 -4.64 -10.18 8.18
CA GLN A 95 -5.95 -9.58 7.92
C GLN A 95 -5.96 -8.05 7.99
N ASP A 96 -5.14 -7.47 8.86
CA ASP A 96 -4.98 -6.02 8.96
C ASP A 96 -4.36 -5.40 7.70
N PHE A 97 -3.41 -6.08 7.06
CA PHE A 97 -2.89 -5.65 5.76
C PHE A 97 -3.92 -5.84 4.64
N ILE A 98 -4.67 -6.94 4.65
CA ILE A 98 -5.77 -7.15 3.69
C ILE A 98 -6.83 -6.05 3.82
N HIS A 99 -7.19 -5.67 5.05
CA HIS A 99 -8.13 -4.58 5.30
C HIS A 99 -7.62 -3.25 4.71
N LEU A 100 -6.35 -2.92 4.95
CA LEU A 100 -5.71 -1.74 4.36
C LEU A 100 -5.78 -1.75 2.81
N MET A 101 -5.56 -2.91 2.17
CA MET A 101 -5.64 -3.02 0.72
C MET A 101 -7.07 -2.92 0.18
N GLU A 102 -8.07 -3.46 0.90
CA GLU A 102 -9.49 -3.29 0.56
C GLU A 102 -9.92 -1.82 0.66
N GLU A 103 -9.45 -1.09 1.69
CA GLU A 103 -9.67 0.36 1.77
C GLU A 103 -9.03 1.09 0.58
N LEU A 104 -7.79 0.75 0.20
CA LEU A 104 -7.10 1.35 -0.93
C LEU A 104 -7.85 1.11 -2.24
N LYS A 105 -8.32 -0.12 -2.47
CA LYS A 105 -9.17 -0.47 -3.61
C LYS A 105 -10.45 0.36 -3.64
N GLY A 106 -11.15 0.47 -2.50
CA GLY A 106 -12.36 1.30 -2.39
C GLY A 106 -12.08 2.76 -2.71
N SER A 107 -11.00 3.31 -2.17
CA SER A 107 -10.58 4.69 -2.42
C SER A 107 -10.19 4.92 -3.88
N ARG A 108 -9.44 4.00 -4.51
CA ARG A 108 -9.05 4.08 -5.93
C ARG A 108 -10.27 4.13 -6.83
N ASN A 109 -11.23 3.23 -6.61
CA ASN A 109 -12.46 3.18 -7.39
C ASN A 109 -13.26 4.46 -7.23
N TYR A 110 -13.48 4.90 -5.98
CA TYR A 110 -14.23 6.12 -5.70
C TYR A 110 -13.59 7.36 -6.35
N ILE A 111 -12.28 7.56 -6.17
CA ILE A 111 -11.57 8.73 -6.71
C ILE A 111 -11.55 8.70 -8.25
N ALA A 112 -11.38 7.52 -8.86
CA ALA A 112 -11.45 7.39 -10.31
C ALA A 112 -12.85 7.72 -10.84
N HIS A 113 -13.90 7.22 -10.19
CA HIS A 113 -15.28 7.55 -10.55
C HIS A 113 -15.60 9.03 -10.32
N GLU A 114 -15.18 9.61 -9.20
CA GLU A 114 -15.36 11.05 -8.94
C GLU A 114 -14.63 11.90 -9.96
N MET A 115 -13.43 11.52 -10.40
CA MET A 115 -12.73 12.25 -11.44
C MET A 115 -13.45 12.15 -12.79
N LEU A 116 -13.95 10.97 -13.18
CA LEU A 116 -14.71 10.80 -14.42
C LEU A 116 -16.05 11.54 -14.39
N ALA A 117 -16.76 11.51 -13.25
CA ALA A 117 -17.99 12.26 -13.05
C ALA A 117 -17.73 13.77 -13.04
N ASN A 118 -16.64 14.20 -12.40
CA ASN A 118 -16.22 15.58 -12.36
C ASN A 118 -15.56 16.05 -13.65
N ASP A 119 -15.08 15.23 -14.58
CA ASP A 119 -14.57 15.75 -15.86
C ASP A 119 -15.73 16.26 -16.75
N ALA A 120 -16.91 15.64 -16.63
CA ALA A 120 -18.16 16.14 -17.18
C ALA A 120 -18.74 17.33 -16.38
N LEU A 121 -18.55 17.34 -15.05
CA LEU A 121 -19.06 18.38 -14.14
C LEU A 121 -18.18 19.64 -14.08
N MET A 122 -16.86 19.51 -14.14
CA MET A 122 -15.83 20.56 -14.15
C MET A 122 -15.97 21.42 -15.41
N ARG A 123 -16.47 20.84 -16.51
CA ARG A 123 -16.80 21.58 -17.73
C ARG A 123 -18.11 22.38 -17.65
N ARG A 124 -19.00 22.12 -16.68
CA ARG A 124 -20.36 22.70 -16.66
C ARG A 124 -20.80 23.41 -15.37
N LEU A 125 -20.25 23.09 -14.19
CA LEU A 125 -20.85 23.48 -12.90
C LEU A 125 -19.82 23.73 -11.77
N ALA A 126 -18.66 24.32 -12.07
CA ALA A 126 -17.61 24.56 -11.07
C ALA A 126 -18.00 25.58 -9.98
N GLY A 127 -18.86 25.18 -9.05
CA GLY A 127 -19.00 25.79 -7.74
C GLY A 127 -17.91 25.29 -6.78
N ALA A 128 -17.53 26.13 -5.81
CA ALA A 128 -16.42 25.85 -4.88
C ALA A 128 -16.59 24.59 -4.01
N GLY A 129 -17.83 24.10 -3.83
CA GLY A 129 -18.16 22.96 -2.96
C GLY A 129 -17.72 21.59 -3.51
N ALA A 130 -17.99 21.31 -4.79
CA ALA A 130 -17.63 20.03 -5.42
C ALA A 130 -16.10 19.83 -5.47
N ASN A 131 -15.38 20.92 -5.76
CA ASN A 131 -13.91 20.92 -5.77
C ASN A 131 -13.33 20.58 -4.39
N ARG A 132 -13.92 21.10 -3.29
CA ARG A 132 -13.47 20.80 -1.92
C ARG A 132 -13.65 19.32 -1.55
N ILE A 133 -14.76 18.69 -1.96
CA ILE A 133 -15.02 17.27 -1.69
C ILE A 133 -14.02 16.39 -2.46
N ALA A 134 -13.83 16.64 -3.75
CA ALA A 134 -12.87 15.91 -4.58
C ALA A 134 -11.45 16.00 -4.00
N TRP A 135 -11.02 17.21 -3.58
CA TRP A 135 -9.73 17.41 -2.92
C TRP A 135 -9.60 16.64 -1.60
N LYS A 136 -10.66 16.61 -0.77
CA LYS A 136 -10.66 15.89 0.51
C LYS A 136 -10.49 14.39 0.27
N SER A 137 -11.25 13.84 -0.68
CA SER A 137 -11.19 12.43 -1.07
C SER A 137 -9.81 12.06 -1.61
N LEU A 138 -9.25 12.90 -2.50
CA LEU A 138 -7.92 12.70 -3.06
C LEU A 138 -6.82 12.75 -1.99
N ARG A 139 -6.88 13.70 -1.05
CA ARG A 139 -5.91 13.77 0.07
C ARG A 139 -5.96 12.54 0.96
N ARG A 140 -7.16 12.02 1.24
CA ARG A 140 -7.34 10.76 1.98
C ARG A 140 -6.73 9.59 1.19
N GLY A 141 -6.99 9.51 -0.11
CA GLY A 141 -6.41 8.47 -0.97
C GLY A 141 -4.89 8.53 -1.03
N LEU A 142 -4.30 9.73 -1.12
CA LEU A 142 -2.86 9.93 -1.08
C LEU A 142 -2.23 9.44 0.23
N TYR A 143 -2.87 9.72 1.37
CA TYR A 143 -2.42 9.16 2.65
C TYR A 143 -2.46 7.64 2.64
N LEU A 144 -3.60 7.08 2.24
CA LEU A 144 -3.86 5.65 2.25
C LEU A 144 -2.91 4.86 1.34
N VAL A 145 -2.59 5.38 0.15
CA VAL A 145 -1.64 4.73 -0.76
C VAL A 145 -0.21 4.81 -0.23
N GLU A 146 0.18 5.90 0.42
CA GLU A 146 1.50 5.99 1.06
C GLU A 146 1.63 5.06 2.26
N GLU A 147 0.59 4.97 3.09
CA GLU A 147 0.52 4.01 4.18
C GLU A 147 0.62 2.58 3.66
N SER A 148 -0.10 2.27 2.57
CA SER A 148 -0.05 0.97 1.90
C SER A 148 1.36 0.61 1.45
N ILE A 149 2.09 1.55 0.83
CA ILE A 149 3.48 1.34 0.41
C ILE A 149 4.39 1.13 1.63
N VAL A 150 4.28 1.96 2.66
CA VAL A 150 5.12 1.86 3.86
C VAL A 150 4.92 0.52 4.58
N VAL A 151 3.67 0.08 4.74
CA VAL A 151 3.37 -1.20 5.39
C VAL A 151 3.80 -2.38 4.51
N HIS A 152 3.59 -2.29 3.19
CA HIS A 152 4.07 -3.29 2.24
C HIS A 152 5.59 -3.44 2.31
N ASP A 153 6.35 -2.36 2.20
CA ASP A 153 7.82 -2.38 2.21
C ASP A 153 8.36 -2.91 3.54
N PHE A 154 7.71 -2.57 4.65
CA PHE A 154 8.08 -3.09 5.96
C PHE A 154 7.85 -4.61 6.07
N LEU A 155 6.75 -5.10 5.51
CA LEU A 155 6.37 -6.51 5.56
C LEU A 155 7.16 -7.40 4.59
N PHE A 156 7.43 -6.89 3.39
CA PHE A 156 7.88 -7.71 2.26
C PHE A 156 9.13 -7.14 1.56
N GLY A 157 9.61 -5.95 1.92
CA GLY A 157 10.75 -5.29 1.28
C GLY A 157 12.12 -5.90 1.59
N GLY A 158 12.18 -7.05 2.26
CA GLY A 158 13.40 -7.80 2.54
C GLY A 158 13.48 -9.16 1.84
N GLU A 159 12.52 -9.49 0.97
CA GLU A 159 12.43 -10.75 0.21
C GLU A 159 12.91 -10.61 -1.25
#